data_AF-A0A4D5RGS0-F1
#
_entry.id   AF-A0A4D5RGS0-F1
#
_cell.length_a   1.000
_cell.length_b   1.000
_cell.length_c   1.000
_cell.angle_alpha   90.00
_cell.angle_beta   90.00
_cell.angle_gamma   90.00
#
_symmetry.space_group_name_H-M   'P 1'
#
loop_
_entity.id
_entity.type
_entity.pdbx_description
1 polymer ?
#
loop_
_entity_poly.entity_id
_entity_poly.type
_entity_poly.pdbx_seq_one_letter_code
_entity_poly.pdbx_strand_id
1 'polypeptide(L)'
;MFKISENLSCLQTSLNQWFEEVRALEKSTSKELKDTTLKISDHLSGLHTCVEQCREDAREAARKTKEQLEAQSSILSEQLVRIETKFFAAANKELNVAIEDTMKTHIAQELRAQCEEFTNVKKSASDCVLGIFANKELHWYLKGWEDFKKSALDTDHVVTDSPLQYVCGYNVCIVIQFSKCKGQAWLWMYMRIHPGVNDSKLEWPFSKTYTLGVIHPKDKEKRKIYQFDTSKHLDEASLQMPKQGGNFGFGPLSLSTANVLEGEGFVNNDALHCFLEVDP
;
A
#
# COMPACT_ATOMS: atom_id res chain seq x y z
N MET A 1 93.48 -50.03 112.77
CA MET A 1 93.57 -50.58 111.40
C MET A 1 92.31 -51.34 110.97
N PHE A 2 91.53 -51.95 111.89
CA PHE A 2 90.30 -52.72 111.55
C PHE A 2 89.10 -51.90 111.03
N LYS A 3 88.86 -50.68 111.52
CA LYS A 3 87.64 -49.89 111.21
C LYS A 3 87.59 -49.31 109.78
N ILE A 4 88.75 -49.17 109.12
CA ILE A 4 88.86 -48.67 107.74
C ILE A 4 88.50 -49.78 106.74
N SER A 5 88.89 -51.03 107.02
CA SER A 5 88.56 -52.20 106.20
C SER A 5 87.06 -52.50 106.19
N GLU A 6 86.39 -52.32 107.32
CA GLU A 6 84.96 -52.54 107.47
C GLU A 6 84.13 -51.46 106.74
N ASN A 7 84.56 -50.19 106.82
CA ASN A 7 83.95 -49.09 106.06
C ASN A 7 84.14 -49.25 104.54
N LEU A 8 85.31 -49.71 104.09
CA LEU A 8 85.58 -50.00 102.67
C LEU A 8 84.72 -51.16 102.16
N SER A 9 84.55 -52.21 102.95
CA SER A 9 83.67 -53.33 102.59
C SER A 9 82.21 -52.90 102.52
N CYS A 10 81.73 -52.07 103.46
CA CYS A 10 80.37 -51.53 103.45
C CYS A 10 80.12 -50.59 102.25
N LEU A 11 81.08 -49.74 101.90
CA LEU A 11 81.04 -48.90 100.70
C LEU A 11 81.02 -49.72 99.41
N GLN A 12 81.82 -50.80 99.33
CA GLN A 12 81.85 -51.68 98.16
C GLN A 12 80.53 -52.44 97.99
N THR A 13 79.92 -52.93 99.07
CA THR A 13 78.59 -53.55 99.03
C THR A 13 77.51 -52.55 98.62
N SER A 14 77.55 -51.32 99.14
CA SER A 14 76.59 -50.27 98.79
C SER A 14 76.73 -49.83 97.31
N LEU A 15 77.96 -49.74 96.81
CA LEU A 15 78.23 -49.42 95.41
C LEU A 15 77.76 -50.54 94.47
N ASN A 16 78.00 -51.80 94.82
CA ASN A 16 77.50 -52.94 94.05
C ASN A 16 75.97 -53.01 94.05
N GLN A 17 75.33 -52.75 95.20
CA GLN A 17 73.87 -52.65 95.31
C GLN A 17 73.32 -51.54 94.41
N TRP A 18 73.94 -50.35 94.42
CA TRP A 18 73.56 -49.24 93.55
C TRP A 18 73.71 -49.60 92.06
N PHE A 19 74.78 -50.29 91.66
CA PHE A 19 74.96 -50.75 90.28
C PHE A 19 73.87 -51.73 89.84
N GLU A 20 73.46 -52.66 90.70
CA GLU A 20 72.36 -53.59 90.38
C GLU A 20 71.00 -52.88 90.33
N GLU A 21 70.75 -51.90 91.20
CA GLU A 21 69.54 -51.06 91.14
C GLU A 21 69.47 -50.23 89.86
N VAL A 22 70.59 -49.60 89.46
CA VAL A 22 70.69 -48.85 88.20
C VAL A 22 70.47 -49.77 87.00
N ARG A 23 71.06 -50.98 87.01
CA ARG A 23 70.87 -51.97 85.93
C ARG A 23 69.43 -52.47 85.87
N ALA A 24 68.80 -52.71 87.01
CA ALA A 24 67.39 -53.11 87.07
C ALA A 24 66.46 -52.00 86.57
N LEU A 25 66.71 -50.74 86.96
CA LEU A 25 65.98 -49.57 86.48
C LEU A 25 66.16 -49.40 84.97
N GLU A 26 67.39 -49.45 84.45
CA GLU A 26 67.69 -49.37 83.01
C GLU A 26 66.94 -50.45 82.23
N LYS A 27 66.96 -51.70 82.72
CA LYS A 27 66.26 -52.82 82.08
C LYS A 27 64.75 -52.64 82.11
N SER A 28 64.18 -52.14 83.22
CA SER A 28 62.75 -51.84 83.35
C SER A 28 62.33 -50.74 82.38
N THR A 29 63.04 -49.61 82.38
CA THR A 29 62.78 -48.46 81.51
C THR A 29 62.96 -48.82 80.03
N SER A 30 63.99 -49.60 79.69
CA SER A 30 64.22 -50.10 78.32
C SER A 30 63.07 -50.99 77.85
N LYS A 31 62.56 -51.87 78.72
CA LYS A 31 61.39 -52.70 78.42
C LYS A 31 60.14 -51.83 78.20
N GLU A 32 59.87 -50.86 79.07
CA GLU A 32 58.73 -49.96 78.94
C GLU A 32 58.80 -49.09 77.68
N LEU A 33 59.99 -48.59 77.33
CA LEU A 33 60.23 -47.85 76.09
C LEU A 33 59.97 -48.73 74.86
N LYS A 34 60.39 -50.00 74.89
CA LYS A 34 60.14 -50.95 73.81
C LYS A 34 58.64 -51.24 73.65
N ASP A 35 57.94 -51.48 74.76
CA ASP A 35 56.50 -51.77 74.74
C ASP A 35 55.69 -50.55 74.27
N THR A 36 56.05 -49.35 74.70
CA THR A 36 55.42 -48.10 74.23
C THR A 36 55.71 -47.83 72.75
N THR A 37 56.95 -48.06 72.30
CA THR A 37 57.31 -47.95 70.87
C THR A 37 56.51 -48.92 70.00
N LEU A 38 56.32 -50.17 70.45
CA LEU A 38 55.50 -51.15 69.75
C LEU A 38 54.03 -50.69 69.65
N LYS A 39 53.45 -50.21 70.76
CA LYS A 39 52.08 -49.65 70.75
C LYS A 39 51.93 -48.48 69.80
N ILE A 40 52.91 -47.57 69.76
CA ILE A 40 52.93 -46.45 68.83
C ILE A 40 52.99 -46.96 67.38
N SER A 41 53.84 -47.95 67.09
CA SER A 41 53.93 -48.57 65.76
C SER A 41 52.60 -49.18 65.31
N ASP A 42 51.91 -49.89 66.21
CA ASP A 42 50.60 -50.49 65.92
C ASP A 42 49.54 -49.41 65.67
N HIS A 43 49.51 -48.36 66.50
CA HIS A 43 48.59 -47.23 66.32
C HIS A 43 48.84 -46.48 65.00
N LEU A 44 50.11 -46.24 64.64
CA LEU A 44 50.48 -45.60 63.38
C LEU A 44 50.08 -46.47 62.17
N SER A 45 50.24 -47.79 62.29
CA SER A 45 49.81 -48.73 61.24
C SER A 45 48.29 -48.71 61.08
N GLY A 46 47.53 -48.74 62.19
CA GLY A 46 46.07 -48.63 62.17
C GLY A 46 45.59 -47.30 61.60
N LEU A 47 46.24 -46.19 61.97
CA LEU A 47 45.93 -44.86 61.43
C LEU A 47 46.19 -44.80 59.92
N HIS A 48 47.31 -45.36 59.45
CA HIS A 48 47.63 -45.42 58.03
C HIS A 48 46.53 -46.16 57.25
N THR A 49 46.10 -47.33 57.73
CA THR A 49 44.98 -48.07 57.11
C THR A 49 43.68 -47.26 57.10
N CYS A 50 43.35 -46.57 58.19
CA CYS A 50 42.16 -45.73 58.26
C CYS A 50 42.22 -44.55 57.26
N VAL A 51 43.37 -43.89 57.15
CA VAL A 51 43.58 -42.78 56.19
C VAL A 51 43.46 -43.28 54.74
N GLU A 52 44.03 -44.45 54.44
CA GLU A 52 43.93 -45.06 53.11
C GLU A 52 42.49 -45.42 52.75
N GLN A 53 41.73 -45.98 53.70
CA GLN A 53 40.30 -46.26 53.49
C GLN A 53 39.49 -44.97 53.27
N CYS A 54 39.67 -43.96 54.14
CA CYS A 54 39.01 -42.67 53.99
C CYS A 54 39.32 -42.01 52.63
N ARG A 55 40.56 -42.15 52.14
CA ARG A 55 40.97 -41.63 50.84
C ARG A 55 40.24 -42.33 49.71
N GLU A 56 40.08 -43.65 49.79
CA GLU A 56 39.38 -44.41 48.75
C GLU A 56 37.87 -44.14 48.76
N ASP A 57 37.25 -44.07 49.94
CA ASP A 57 35.84 -43.71 50.10
C ASP A 57 35.57 -42.31 49.51
N ALA A 58 36.48 -41.35 49.74
CA ALA A 58 36.39 -40.01 49.17
C ALA A 58 36.50 -40.01 47.63
N ARG A 59 37.38 -40.85 47.06
CA ARG A 59 37.47 -41.02 45.60
C ARG A 59 36.22 -41.66 45.01
N GLU A 60 35.67 -42.67 45.67
CA GLU A 60 34.44 -43.32 45.20
C GLU A 60 33.25 -42.36 45.26
N ALA A 61 33.11 -41.58 46.34
CA ALA A 61 32.09 -40.55 46.45
C ALA A 61 32.24 -39.49 45.34
N ALA A 62 33.46 -39.01 45.07
CA ALA A 62 33.73 -38.06 44.00
C ALA A 62 33.42 -38.64 42.61
N ARG A 63 33.69 -39.93 42.38
CA ARG A 63 33.33 -40.60 41.12
C ARG A 63 31.82 -40.69 40.94
N LYS A 64 31.08 -41.11 41.98
CA LYS A 64 29.61 -41.21 41.94
C LYS A 64 28.95 -39.86 41.69
N THR A 65 29.42 -38.79 42.33
CA THR A 65 28.86 -37.44 42.11
C THR A 65 29.17 -36.92 40.72
N LYS A 66 30.37 -37.19 40.19
CA LYS A 66 30.73 -36.85 38.80
C LYS A 66 29.83 -37.58 37.80
N GLU A 67 29.66 -38.90 37.95
CA GLU A 67 28.79 -39.71 37.07
C GLU A 67 27.33 -39.22 37.12
N GLN A 68 26.82 -38.88 38.31
CA GLN A 68 25.48 -38.33 38.48
C GLN A 68 25.34 -36.95 37.80
N LEU A 69 26.35 -36.08 37.92
CA LEU A 69 26.34 -34.77 37.29
C LEU A 69 26.39 -34.87 35.76
N GLU A 70 27.20 -35.77 35.22
CA GLU A 70 27.28 -36.04 33.78
C GLU A 70 25.94 -36.58 33.24
N ALA A 71 25.30 -37.51 33.96
CA ALA A 71 23.98 -38.01 33.59
C ALA A 71 22.91 -36.91 33.61
N GLN A 72 22.88 -36.07 34.64
CA GLN A 72 21.95 -34.93 34.71
C GLN A 72 22.21 -33.90 33.61
N SER A 73 23.47 -33.60 33.33
CA SER A 73 23.88 -32.70 32.24
C SER A 73 23.41 -33.21 30.88
N SER A 74 23.55 -34.52 30.62
CA SER A 74 23.07 -35.15 29.39
C SER A 74 21.55 -35.02 29.25
N ILE A 75 20.79 -35.33 30.31
CA ILE A 75 19.32 -35.23 30.30
C ILE A 75 18.87 -33.79 30.04
N LEU A 76 19.48 -32.81 30.71
CA LEU A 76 19.15 -31.40 30.50
C LEU A 76 19.46 -30.94 29.08
N SER A 77 20.59 -31.38 28.52
CA SER A 77 20.98 -31.07 27.14
C SER A 77 19.95 -31.61 26.13
N GLU A 78 19.51 -32.86 26.30
CA GLU A 78 18.47 -33.45 25.44
C GLU A 78 17.13 -32.72 25.55
N GLN A 79 16.73 -32.33 26.77
CA GLN A 79 15.50 -31.56 26.99
C GLN A 79 15.58 -30.18 26.32
N LEU A 80 16.73 -29.52 26.40
CA LEU A 80 16.95 -28.21 25.80
C LEU A 80 16.84 -28.29 24.27
N VAL A 81 17.50 -29.26 23.63
CA VAL A 81 17.36 -29.49 22.17
C VAL A 81 15.91 -29.77 21.77
N ARG A 82 15.18 -30.56 22.57
CA ARG A 82 13.77 -30.86 22.31
C ARG A 82 12.88 -29.62 22.42
N ILE A 83 13.13 -28.77 23.42
CA ILE A 83 12.40 -27.50 23.60
C ILE A 83 12.70 -26.56 22.43
N GLU A 84 13.98 -26.36 22.11
CA GLU A 84 14.40 -25.53 20.97
C GLU A 84 13.71 -25.98 19.69
N THR A 85 13.80 -27.27 19.36
CA THR A 85 13.20 -27.82 18.13
C THR A 85 11.70 -27.59 18.08
N LYS A 86 10.97 -27.84 19.18
CA LYS A 86 9.51 -27.65 19.21
C LYS A 86 9.11 -26.19 19.15
N PHE A 87 9.82 -25.33 19.89
CA PHE A 87 9.54 -23.90 19.95
C PHE A 87 9.79 -23.25 18.59
N PHE A 88 10.95 -23.51 17.97
CA PHE A 88 11.26 -22.99 16.64
C PHE A 88 10.31 -23.53 15.57
N ALA A 89 9.91 -24.81 15.63
CA ALA A 89 8.94 -25.36 14.68
C ALA A 89 7.56 -24.69 14.80
N ALA A 90 7.08 -24.45 16.02
CA ALA A 90 5.82 -23.75 16.26
C ALA A 90 5.90 -22.29 15.79
N ALA A 91 6.94 -21.56 16.19
CA ALA A 91 7.16 -20.17 15.80
C ALA A 91 7.27 -20.00 14.29
N ASN A 92 8.02 -20.88 13.60
CA ASN A 92 8.13 -20.85 12.14
C ASN A 92 6.79 -21.12 11.45
N LYS A 93 5.98 -22.04 11.99
CA LYS A 93 4.66 -22.32 11.43
C LYS A 93 3.74 -21.10 11.55
N GLU A 94 3.70 -20.46 12.72
CA GLU A 94 2.91 -19.24 12.94
C GLU A 94 3.38 -18.08 12.07
N LEU A 95 4.69 -17.87 11.96
CA LEU A 95 5.28 -16.84 11.12
C LEU A 95 4.94 -17.05 9.64
N ASN A 96 5.03 -18.30 9.13
CA ASN A 96 4.70 -18.61 7.74
C ASN A 96 3.22 -18.39 7.41
N VAL A 97 2.31 -18.65 8.35
CA VAL A 97 0.88 -18.35 8.15
C VAL A 97 0.64 -16.83 8.11
N ALA A 98 1.25 -16.08 9.03
CA ALA A 98 1.12 -14.62 9.09
C ALA A 98 1.69 -13.92 7.83
N ILE A 99 2.95 -14.24 7.51
CA ILE A 99 3.39 -14.61 6.15
C ILE A 99 2.39 -14.47 5.00
N GLU A 100 1.83 -15.63 4.69
CA GLU A 100 0.93 -15.91 3.59
C GLU A 100 -0.34 -15.05 3.64
N ASP A 101 -0.95 -14.87 4.82
CA ASP A 101 -2.17 -14.06 4.97
C ASP A 101 -1.92 -12.58 4.66
N THR A 102 -0.78 -12.04 5.09
CA THR A 102 -0.38 -10.66 4.80
C THR A 102 -0.17 -10.48 3.30
N MET A 103 0.54 -11.41 2.65
CA MET A 103 0.78 -11.37 1.20
C MET A 103 -0.53 -11.46 0.41
N LYS A 104 -1.41 -12.41 0.75
CA LYS A 104 -2.73 -12.56 0.09
C LYS A 104 -3.54 -11.28 0.19
N THR A 105 -3.58 -10.67 1.37
CA THR A 105 -4.33 -9.43 1.61
C THR A 105 -3.77 -8.28 0.79
N HIS A 106 -2.44 -8.11 0.78
CA HIS A 106 -1.79 -7.04 0.01
C HIS A 106 -2.01 -7.20 -1.50
N ILE A 107 -1.83 -8.42 -2.04
CA ILE A 107 -2.07 -8.70 -3.46
C ILE A 107 -3.52 -8.44 -3.84
N ALA A 108 -4.49 -8.83 -3.01
CA ALA A 108 -5.90 -8.60 -3.27
C ALA A 108 -6.27 -7.10 -3.28
N GLN A 109 -5.66 -6.31 -2.41
CA GLN A 109 -5.84 -4.84 -2.36
C GLN A 109 -5.25 -4.17 -3.61
N GLU A 110 -4.01 -4.50 -3.96
CA GLU A 110 -3.33 -3.95 -5.13
C GLU A 110 -4.08 -4.30 -6.42
N LEU A 111 -4.50 -5.57 -6.56
CA LEU A 111 -5.27 -6.02 -7.73
C LEU A 111 -6.60 -5.26 -7.85
N ARG A 112 -7.28 -5.00 -6.72
CA ARG A 112 -8.53 -4.23 -6.71
C ARG A 112 -8.30 -2.78 -7.15
N ALA A 113 -7.27 -2.13 -6.62
CA ALA A 113 -6.90 -0.77 -6.98
C ALA A 113 -6.59 -0.67 -8.49
N GLN A 114 -5.80 -1.61 -9.02
CA GLN A 114 -5.49 -1.66 -10.46
C GLN A 114 -6.73 -1.94 -11.31
N CYS A 115 -7.65 -2.81 -10.88
CA CYS A 115 -8.91 -3.03 -11.59
C CYS A 115 -9.77 -1.75 -11.63
N GLU A 116 -9.89 -1.03 -10.50
CA GLU A 116 -10.62 0.24 -10.45
C GLU A 116 -10.00 1.29 -11.37
N GLU A 117 -8.67 1.46 -11.34
CA GLU A 117 -7.95 2.35 -12.25
C GLU A 117 -8.21 1.98 -13.72
N PHE A 118 -8.07 0.70 -14.06
CA PHE A 118 -8.32 0.22 -15.42
C PHE A 118 -9.76 0.48 -15.87
N THR A 119 -10.76 0.30 -15.00
CA THR A 119 -12.15 0.61 -15.32
C THR A 119 -12.38 2.10 -15.59
N ASN A 120 -11.72 2.98 -14.82
CA ASN A 120 -11.79 4.43 -15.02
C ASN A 120 -11.13 4.85 -16.34
N VAL A 121 -9.95 4.29 -16.66
CA VAL A 121 -9.25 4.52 -17.92
C VAL A 121 -10.09 4.06 -19.10
N LYS A 122 -10.68 2.85 -19.02
CA LYS A 122 -11.57 2.31 -20.06
C LYS A 122 -12.78 3.21 -20.29
N LYS A 123 -13.42 3.71 -19.23
CA LYS A 123 -14.56 4.63 -19.33
C LYS A 123 -14.16 5.93 -20.01
N SER A 124 -13.06 6.54 -19.58
CA SER A 124 -12.50 7.76 -20.18
C SER A 124 -12.15 7.57 -21.67
N ALA A 125 -11.56 6.43 -22.03
CA ALA A 125 -11.27 6.09 -23.41
C ALA A 125 -12.57 5.92 -24.23
N SER A 126 -13.58 5.25 -23.69
CA SER A 126 -14.89 5.08 -24.33
C SER A 126 -15.61 6.42 -24.54
N ASP A 127 -15.58 7.31 -23.55
CA ASP A 127 -16.20 8.63 -23.64
C ASP A 127 -15.48 9.50 -24.69
N CYS A 128 -14.14 9.41 -24.75
CA CYS A 128 -13.34 10.05 -25.78
C CYS A 128 -13.65 9.51 -27.18
N VAL A 129 -13.80 8.19 -27.32
CA VAL A 129 -14.14 7.53 -28.59
C VAL A 129 -15.53 7.97 -29.04
N LEU A 130 -16.54 7.93 -28.16
CA LEU A 130 -17.90 8.39 -28.50
C LEU A 130 -17.93 9.89 -28.83
N GLY A 131 -17.09 10.70 -28.20
CA GLY A 131 -16.90 12.11 -28.53
C GLY A 131 -16.29 12.33 -29.91
N ILE A 132 -15.25 11.56 -30.29
CA ILE A 132 -14.58 11.68 -31.58
C ILE A 132 -15.47 11.15 -32.73
N PHE A 133 -16.25 10.09 -32.48
CA PHE A 133 -17.22 9.55 -33.44
C PHE A 133 -18.60 10.24 -33.37
N ALA A 134 -18.68 11.41 -32.74
CA ALA A 134 -19.92 12.17 -32.61
C ALA A 134 -20.58 12.39 -33.97
N ASN A 135 -21.92 12.30 -33.98
CA ASN A 135 -22.76 12.56 -35.14
C ASN A 135 -22.28 13.80 -35.89
N LYS A 136 -22.20 13.73 -37.22
CA LYS A 136 -21.84 14.88 -38.07
C LYS A 136 -22.93 15.96 -38.10
N GLU A 137 -24.11 15.64 -37.58
CA GLU A 137 -25.30 16.47 -37.66
C GLU A 137 -26.02 16.60 -36.31
N LEU A 138 -26.54 17.79 -36.03
CA LEU A 138 -27.43 18.15 -34.93
C LEU A 138 -28.75 18.61 -35.54
N HIS A 139 -29.86 18.05 -35.05
CA HIS A 139 -31.21 18.48 -35.42
C HIS A 139 -31.95 19.07 -34.25
N TRP A 140 -32.67 20.15 -34.50
CA TRP A 140 -33.47 20.82 -33.49
C TRP A 140 -34.83 21.23 -34.02
N TYR A 141 -35.89 20.91 -33.27
CA TYR A 141 -37.23 21.39 -33.52
C TYR A 141 -37.51 22.57 -32.58
N LEU A 142 -37.38 23.79 -33.10
CA LEU A 142 -37.80 25.00 -32.39
C LEU A 142 -39.33 25.00 -32.32
N LYS A 143 -39.89 24.83 -31.12
CA LYS A 143 -41.35 24.92 -30.85
C LYS A 143 -41.71 26.32 -30.38
N GLY A 144 -42.99 26.71 -30.48
CA GLY A 144 -43.42 28.04 -30.07
C GLY A 144 -43.08 29.10 -31.11
N TRP A 145 -43.12 28.74 -32.39
CA TRP A 145 -42.71 29.61 -33.50
C TRP A 145 -43.48 30.94 -33.51
N GLU A 146 -44.79 30.91 -33.34
CA GLU A 146 -45.65 32.10 -33.36
C GLU A 146 -45.32 33.06 -32.21
N ASP A 147 -45.18 32.53 -30.99
CA ASP A 147 -44.82 33.32 -29.81
C ASP A 147 -43.41 33.90 -29.94
N PHE A 148 -42.48 33.12 -30.47
CA PHE A 148 -41.10 33.53 -30.68
C PHE A 148 -41.00 34.64 -31.76
N LYS A 149 -41.71 34.50 -32.88
CA LYS A 149 -41.84 35.51 -33.93
C LYS A 149 -42.48 36.79 -33.40
N LYS A 150 -43.58 36.67 -32.64
CA LYS A 150 -44.28 37.82 -32.05
C LYS A 150 -43.38 38.58 -31.08
N SER A 151 -42.69 37.86 -30.20
CA SER A 151 -41.72 38.44 -29.26
C SER A 151 -40.67 39.27 -29.99
N ALA A 152 -40.11 38.75 -31.09
CA ALA A 152 -39.15 39.48 -31.90
C ALA A 152 -39.66 40.80 -32.50
N LEU A 153 -40.95 40.85 -32.86
CA LEU A 153 -41.58 42.04 -33.42
C LEU A 153 -41.85 43.12 -32.35
N ASP A 154 -42.06 42.68 -31.12
CA ASP A 154 -42.32 43.51 -29.94
C ASP A 154 -41.02 44.05 -29.31
N THR A 155 -39.96 43.24 -29.24
CA THR A 155 -38.68 43.56 -28.56
C THR A 155 -37.53 43.91 -29.52
N ASP A 156 -37.83 44.08 -30.82
CA ASP A 156 -36.91 44.28 -31.96
C ASP A 156 -35.95 43.11 -32.25
N HIS A 157 -35.58 42.32 -31.25
CA HIS A 157 -34.83 41.08 -31.40
C HIS A 157 -35.14 40.07 -30.29
N VAL A 158 -34.99 38.79 -30.61
CA VAL A 158 -35.06 37.68 -29.64
C VAL A 158 -34.08 36.60 -30.07
N VAL A 159 -33.44 35.93 -29.10
CA VAL A 159 -32.43 34.90 -29.32
C VAL A 159 -32.78 33.66 -28.53
N THR A 160 -32.54 32.48 -29.10
CA THR A 160 -32.69 31.20 -28.42
C THR A 160 -31.64 30.21 -28.93
N ASP A 161 -31.18 29.37 -28.01
CA ASP A 161 -30.18 28.34 -28.30
C ASP A 161 -30.83 26.96 -28.29
N SER A 162 -30.37 26.06 -29.14
CA SER A 162 -30.70 24.65 -29.05
C SER A 162 -30.05 24.02 -27.81
N PRO A 163 -30.52 22.83 -27.37
CA PRO A 163 -29.73 22.02 -26.46
C PRO A 163 -28.32 21.78 -27.01
N LEU A 164 -27.34 21.70 -26.10
CA LEU A 164 -25.95 21.41 -26.42
C LEU A 164 -25.81 19.95 -26.90
N GLN A 165 -25.07 19.75 -27.97
CA GLN A 165 -24.78 18.43 -28.51
C GLN A 165 -23.36 18.38 -29.08
N TYR A 166 -22.71 17.23 -28.95
CA TYR A 166 -21.41 17.00 -29.58
C TYR A 166 -21.59 16.74 -31.08
N VAL A 167 -20.88 17.51 -31.91
CA VAL A 167 -20.79 17.36 -33.36
C VAL A 167 -19.32 17.36 -33.75
N CYS A 168 -18.84 16.28 -34.39
CA CYS A 168 -17.42 16.10 -34.72
C CYS A 168 -16.45 16.36 -33.54
N GLY A 169 -16.88 16.00 -32.31
CA GLY A 169 -16.11 16.20 -31.09
C GLY A 169 -16.32 17.54 -30.38
N TYR A 170 -16.83 18.56 -31.07
CA TYR A 170 -17.06 19.89 -30.51
C TYR A 170 -18.43 19.96 -29.81
N ASN A 171 -18.48 20.54 -28.61
CA ASN A 171 -19.74 20.78 -27.90
C ASN A 171 -20.41 22.05 -28.45
N VAL A 172 -21.48 21.90 -29.24
CA VAL A 172 -22.07 23.00 -30.00
C VAL A 172 -23.58 23.11 -29.79
N CYS A 173 -24.15 24.27 -30.12
CA CYS A 173 -25.58 24.45 -30.34
C CYS A 173 -25.87 25.30 -31.58
N ILE A 174 -27.08 25.17 -32.09
CA ILE A 174 -27.66 26.11 -33.04
C ILE A 174 -28.19 27.29 -32.25
N VAL A 175 -27.81 28.49 -32.64
CA VAL A 175 -28.46 29.71 -32.15
C VAL A 175 -29.34 30.27 -33.23
N ILE A 176 -30.58 30.59 -32.84
CA ILE A 176 -31.55 31.26 -33.68
C ILE A 176 -31.78 32.66 -33.10
N GLN A 177 -31.72 33.65 -33.97
CA GLN A 177 -32.09 35.02 -33.64
C GLN A 177 -33.12 35.53 -34.64
N PHE A 178 -34.21 36.11 -34.13
CA PHE A 178 -35.04 36.98 -34.96
C PHE A 178 -34.67 38.42 -34.72
N SER A 179 -34.57 39.19 -35.80
CA SER A 179 -34.42 40.64 -35.74
C SER A 179 -35.44 41.30 -36.65
N LYS A 180 -36.06 42.38 -36.17
CA LYS A 180 -37.00 43.18 -36.95
C LYS A 180 -36.22 44.09 -37.90
N CYS A 181 -36.40 43.90 -39.20
CA CYS A 181 -35.83 44.79 -40.22
C CYS A 181 -36.89 45.11 -41.27
N LYS A 182 -37.13 46.42 -41.50
CA LYS A 182 -38.14 46.93 -42.44
C LYS A 182 -39.56 46.34 -42.19
N GLY A 183 -39.92 46.16 -40.92
CA GLY A 183 -41.23 45.63 -40.52
C GLY A 183 -41.40 44.12 -40.69
N GLN A 184 -40.34 43.39 -41.03
CA GLN A 184 -40.34 41.92 -41.14
C GLN A 184 -39.40 41.31 -40.11
N ALA A 185 -39.77 40.12 -39.61
CA ALA A 185 -38.91 39.31 -38.76
C ALA A 185 -37.95 38.49 -39.63
N TRP A 186 -36.66 38.79 -39.55
CA TRP A 186 -35.60 38.08 -40.26
C TRP A 186 -34.99 37.01 -39.36
N LEU A 187 -34.92 35.78 -39.85
CA LEU A 187 -34.30 34.65 -39.18
C LEU A 187 -32.79 34.66 -39.43
N TRP A 188 -32.02 34.77 -38.36
CA TRP A 188 -30.57 34.63 -38.33
C TRP A 188 -30.23 33.32 -37.63
N MET A 189 -29.27 32.58 -38.18
CA MET A 189 -28.82 31.31 -37.62
C MET A 189 -27.30 31.29 -37.59
N TYR A 190 -26.74 30.84 -36.48
CA TYR A 190 -25.30 30.69 -36.31
C TYR A 190 -24.99 29.52 -35.36
N MET A 191 -23.76 29.00 -35.46
CA MET A 191 -23.26 27.98 -34.55
C MET A 191 -22.59 28.67 -33.36
N ARG A 192 -22.77 28.10 -32.16
CA ARG A 192 -22.01 28.48 -30.98
C ARG A 192 -21.27 27.27 -30.42
N ILE A 193 -19.99 27.45 -30.11
CA ILE A 193 -19.13 26.43 -29.52
C ILE A 193 -18.99 26.69 -28.02
N HIS A 194 -19.20 25.65 -27.21
CA HIS A 194 -19.13 25.67 -25.75
C HIS A 194 -17.98 24.79 -25.26
N PRO A 195 -17.49 25.02 -24.02
CA PRO A 195 -16.50 24.13 -23.42
C PRO A 195 -16.96 22.68 -23.44
N GLY A 196 -16.11 21.80 -23.94
CA GLY A 196 -16.33 20.37 -24.05
C GLY A 196 -15.23 19.57 -23.34
N VAL A 197 -15.54 18.32 -22.99
CA VAL A 197 -14.56 17.41 -22.38
C VAL A 197 -13.43 17.01 -23.34
N ASN A 198 -13.63 17.25 -24.64
CA ASN A 198 -12.71 16.87 -25.71
C ASN A 198 -11.80 18.03 -26.16
N ASP A 199 -11.99 19.25 -25.65
CA ASP A 199 -11.39 20.46 -26.23
C ASP A 199 -9.86 20.38 -26.34
N SER A 200 -9.17 19.76 -25.37
CA SER A 200 -7.71 19.58 -25.38
C SER A 200 -7.18 18.64 -26.46
N LYS A 201 -8.05 17.87 -27.10
CA LYS A 201 -7.72 16.89 -28.15
C LYS A 201 -8.18 17.32 -29.54
N LEU A 202 -8.92 18.43 -29.65
CA LEU A 202 -9.47 18.93 -30.90
C LEU A 202 -8.56 20.00 -31.51
N GLU A 203 -8.76 20.25 -32.80
CA GLU A 203 -8.08 21.33 -33.51
C GLU A 203 -8.69 22.68 -33.13
N TRP A 204 -7.83 23.66 -32.85
CA TRP A 204 -8.19 25.04 -32.58
C TRP A 204 -7.27 26.02 -33.30
N PRO A 205 -7.79 27.17 -33.77
CA PRO A 205 -9.21 27.55 -33.81
C PRO A 205 -10.03 26.61 -34.70
N PHE A 206 -11.35 26.56 -34.47
CA PHE A 206 -12.27 25.77 -35.27
C PHE A 206 -12.13 26.18 -36.74
N SER A 207 -11.75 25.22 -37.59
CA SER A 207 -11.35 25.43 -38.98
C SER A 207 -12.18 24.62 -39.99
N LYS A 208 -13.29 24.00 -39.54
CA LYS A 208 -14.13 23.13 -40.38
C LYS A 208 -15.19 23.91 -41.15
N THR A 209 -15.62 23.36 -42.28
CA THR A 209 -16.82 23.83 -42.97
C THR A 209 -18.05 23.30 -42.22
N TYR A 210 -19.05 24.16 -42.02
CA TYR A 210 -20.32 23.73 -41.47
C TYR A 210 -21.49 24.26 -42.29
N THR A 211 -22.60 23.54 -42.26
CA THR A 211 -23.86 23.90 -42.91
C THR A 211 -24.93 24.07 -41.85
N LEU A 212 -25.61 25.22 -41.86
CA LEU A 212 -26.80 25.49 -41.05
C LEU A 212 -28.01 25.63 -41.95
N GLY A 213 -29.17 25.23 -41.49
CA GLY A 213 -30.38 25.47 -42.26
C GLY A 213 -31.66 24.97 -41.63
N VAL A 214 -32.71 25.03 -42.43
CA VAL A 214 -34.04 24.52 -42.10
C VAL A 214 -34.48 23.50 -43.13
N ILE A 215 -35.17 22.46 -42.66
CA ILE A 215 -35.65 21.33 -43.47
C ILE A 215 -37.17 21.42 -43.55
N HIS A 216 -37.71 21.25 -44.76
CA HIS A 216 -39.15 21.23 -44.91
C HIS A 216 -39.74 19.93 -44.32
N PRO A 217 -40.77 20.01 -43.47
CA PRO A 217 -41.23 18.88 -42.63
C PRO A 217 -41.80 17.70 -43.42
N LYS A 218 -42.27 17.94 -44.66
CA LYS A 218 -42.84 16.91 -45.55
C LYS A 218 -41.91 16.50 -46.70
N ASP A 219 -40.89 17.30 -46.97
CA ASP A 219 -39.98 17.11 -48.11
C ASP A 219 -38.56 17.39 -47.64
N LYS A 220 -37.83 16.33 -47.29
CA LYS A 220 -36.49 16.47 -46.69
C LYS A 220 -35.44 16.99 -47.68
N GLU A 221 -35.71 16.96 -48.98
CA GLU A 221 -34.82 17.52 -50.01
C GLU A 221 -35.00 19.03 -50.13
N LYS A 222 -36.21 19.54 -49.83
CA LYS A 222 -36.48 20.97 -49.79
C LYS A 222 -35.89 21.59 -48.51
N ARG A 223 -34.72 22.19 -48.63
CA ARG A 223 -33.98 22.85 -47.54
C ARG A 223 -33.66 24.29 -47.89
N LYS A 224 -33.64 25.18 -46.90
CA LYS A 224 -32.93 26.46 -47.00
C LYS A 224 -31.67 26.34 -46.16
N ILE A 225 -30.52 26.44 -46.79
CA ILE A 225 -29.23 26.15 -46.17
C ILE A 225 -28.27 27.31 -46.37
N TYR A 226 -27.31 27.39 -45.46
CA TYR A 226 -26.15 28.24 -45.56
C TYR A 226 -24.93 27.44 -45.16
N GLN A 227 -23.93 27.40 -46.04
CA GLN A 227 -22.65 26.75 -45.77
C GLN A 227 -21.61 27.82 -45.47
N PHE A 228 -20.83 27.60 -44.42
CA PHE A 228 -19.82 28.52 -43.94
C PHE A 228 -18.48 27.82 -43.76
N ASP A 229 -17.47 28.35 -44.44
CA ASP A 229 -16.10 27.87 -44.37
C ASP A 229 -15.33 28.70 -43.35
N THR A 230 -15.14 28.14 -42.15
CA THR A 230 -14.49 28.84 -41.04
C THR A 230 -12.98 28.96 -41.19
N SER A 231 -12.36 28.18 -42.09
CA SER A 231 -10.91 28.23 -42.32
C SER A 231 -10.41 29.60 -42.79
N LYS A 232 -11.32 30.45 -43.27
CA LYS A 232 -11.05 31.82 -43.74
C LYS A 232 -11.12 32.88 -42.63
N HIS A 233 -11.49 32.50 -41.42
CA HIS A 233 -11.78 33.40 -40.30
C HIS A 233 -11.07 32.98 -39.00
N LEU A 234 -9.86 32.42 -39.10
CA LEU A 234 -9.15 31.82 -37.96
C LEU A 234 -8.81 32.79 -36.82
N ASP A 235 -8.82 34.10 -37.08
CA ASP A 235 -8.60 35.17 -36.10
C ASP A 235 -9.88 35.54 -35.31
N GLU A 236 -11.03 35.02 -35.73
CA GLU A 236 -12.31 35.28 -35.08
C GLU A 236 -12.36 34.67 -33.67
N ALA A 237 -12.71 35.51 -32.68
CA ALA A 237 -12.80 35.09 -31.28
C ALA A 237 -13.80 33.95 -31.07
N SER A 238 -14.85 33.92 -31.89
CA SER A 238 -15.94 32.94 -31.82
C SER A 238 -15.54 31.53 -32.25
N LEU A 239 -14.40 31.39 -32.93
CA LEU A 239 -13.85 30.10 -33.40
C LEU A 239 -12.69 29.60 -32.52
N GLN A 240 -12.21 30.41 -31.57
CA GLN A 240 -11.16 29.99 -30.65
C GLN A 240 -11.67 28.93 -29.66
N MET A 241 -10.75 28.24 -28.99
CA MET A 241 -11.11 27.32 -27.91
C MET A 241 -11.95 28.06 -26.85
N PRO A 242 -13.19 27.60 -26.58
CA PRO A 242 -14.10 28.33 -25.73
C PRO A 242 -13.62 28.33 -24.28
N LYS A 243 -13.82 29.48 -23.65
CA LYS A 243 -13.64 29.64 -22.20
C LYS A 243 -14.99 29.51 -21.51
N GLN A 244 -15.06 29.85 -20.22
CA GLN A 244 -16.29 29.77 -19.44
C GLN A 244 -17.46 30.50 -20.14
N GLY A 245 -18.60 29.82 -20.34
CA GLY A 245 -19.82 30.39 -20.91
C GLY A 245 -20.04 30.13 -22.41
N GLY A 246 -19.03 29.62 -23.13
CA GLY A 246 -19.09 29.44 -24.58
C GLY A 246 -18.72 30.70 -25.35
N ASN A 247 -18.49 30.53 -26.64
CA ASN A 247 -18.11 31.62 -27.54
C ASN A 247 -19.31 32.48 -27.93
N PHE A 248 -19.06 33.66 -28.52
CA PHE A 248 -20.11 34.35 -29.25
C PHE A 248 -20.49 33.55 -30.50
N GLY A 249 -21.74 33.72 -30.94
CA GLY A 249 -22.16 33.16 -32.21
C GLY A 249 -21.47 33.87 -33.36
N PHE A 250 -20.99 33.12 -34.35
CA PHE A 250 -20.36 33.69 -35.53
C PHE A 250 -20.94 33.12 -36.81
N GLY A 251 -21.03 34.00 -37.81
CA GLY A 251 -21.74 33.78 -39.05
C GLY A 251 -22.56 35.03 -39.35
N PRO A 252 -22.22 35.79 -40.40
CA PRO A 252 -23.24 36.62 -41.01
C PRO A 252 -24.27 35.65 -41.59
N LEU A 253 -25.55 36.01 -41.57
CA LEU A 253 -26.54 35.74 -42.63
C LEU A 253 -27.93 35.47 -42.10
N SER A 254 -28.82 36.32 -42.57
CA SER A 254 -30.24 36.10 -42.53
C SER A 254 -30.60 34.97 -43.50
N LEU A 255 -31.12 33.86 -42.99
CA LEU A 255 -31.49 32.71 -43.81
C LEU A 255 -32.76 32.99 -44.64
N SER A 256 -33.76 33.59 -44.00
CA SER A 256 -35.03 33.95 -44.63
C SER A 256 -35.85 34.87 -43.73
N THR A 257 -37.01 35.32 -44.21
CA THR A 257 -38.00 36.01 -43.37
C THR A 257 -39.01 35.00 -42.85
N ALA A 258 -39.61 35.28 -41.69
CA ALA A 258 -40.63 34.41 -41.10
C ALA A 258 -41.79 34.14 -42.08
N ASN A 259 -42.26 35.18 -42.76
CA ASN A 259 -43.35 35.08 -43.75
C ASN A 259 -43.01 34.15 -44.93
N VAL A 260 -41.76 34.14 -45.39
CA VAL A 260 -41.32 33.25 -46.47
C VAL A 260 -41.28 31.80 -45.98
N LEU A 261 -40.77 31.57 -44.77
CA LEU A 261 -40.71 30.23 -44.18
C LEU A 261 -42.10 29.63 -43.96
N GLU A 262 -43.05 30.45 -43.50
CA GLU A 262 -44.47 30.07 -43.37
C GLU A 262 -45.12 29.82 -44.73
N GLY A 263 -44.99 30.77 -45.66
CA GLY A 263 -45.60 30.68 -46.99
C GLY A 263 -45.08 29.51 -47.83
N GLU A 264 -43.82 29.12 -47.63
CA GLU A 264 -43.22 27.96 -48.29
C GLU A 264 -43.42 26.63 -47.54
N GLY A 265 -44.07 26.64 -46.37
CA GLY A 265 -44.45 25.45 -45.60
C GLY A 265 -43.36 24.85 -44.70
N PHE A 266 -42.28 25.58 -44.42
CA PHE A 266 -41.22 25.11 -43.51
C PHE A 266 -41.66 25.04 -42.05
N VAL A 267 -42.64 25.87 -41.67
CA VAL A 267 -43.23 25.86 -40.34
C VAL A 267 -44.43 24.91 -40.35
N ASN A 268 -44.45 23.94 -39.44
CA ASN A 268 -45.55 23.00 -39.31
C ASN A 268 -45.85 22.75 -37.83
N ASN A 269 -47.12 22.83 -37.44
CA ASN A 269 -47.58 22.68 -36.06
C ASN A 269 -46.79 23.56 -35.07
N ASP A 270 -46.61 24.84 -35.40
CA ASP A 270 -45.90 25.83 -34.57
C ASP A 270 -44.44 25.43 -34.26
N ALA A 271 -43.83 24.66 -35.16
CA ALA A 271 -42.45 24.22 -35.05
C ALA A 271 -41.66 24.41 -36.36
N LEU A 272 -40.39 24.76 -36.20
CA LEU A 272 -39.39 24.85 -37.28
C LEU A 272 -38.30 23.79 -37.06
N HIS A 273 -38.01 23.00 -38.09
CA HIS A 273 -36.93 22.00 -38.05
C HIS A 273 -35.63 22.60 -38.56
N CYS A 274 -34.68 22.81 -37.66
CA CYS A 274 -33.35 23.31 -37.90
C CYS A 274 -32.31 22.19 -37.86
N PHE A 275 -31.21 22.38 -38.58
CA PHE A 275 -30.07 21.47 -38.51
C PHE A 275 -28.73 22.21 -38.61
N LEU A 276 -27.69 21.57 -38.09
CA LEU A 276 -26.29 21.93 -38.19
C LEU A 276 -25.53 20.67 -38.60
N GLU A 277 -24.76 20.74 -39.68
CA GLU A 277 -23.87 19.68 -40.14
C GLU A 277 -22.45 20.21 -40.21
N VAL A 278 -21.46 19.43 -39.77
CA VAL A 278 -20.03 19.80 -39.84
C VAL A 278 -19.29 18.80 -40.72
N ASP A 279 -18.57 19.31 -41.70
CA ASP A 279 -17.69 18.49 -42.52
C ASP A 279 -16.51 18.01 -41.66
N PRO A 280 -16.26 16.69 -41.58
CA PRO A 280 -15.24 16.11 -40.70
C PRO A 280 -13.82 16.49 -41.09
#